data_AF-A0A4Q5R030-F1
#
_entry.id   AF-A0A4Q5R030-F1
#
_cell.length_a   1.000
_cell.length_b   1.000
_cell.length_c   1.000
_cell.angle_alpha   90.00
_cell.angle_beta   90.00
_cell.angle_gamma   90.00
#
_symmetry.space_group_name_H-M   'P 1'
#
loop_
_entity.id
_entity.type
_entity.pdbx_description
1 polymer ?
#
loop_
_entity_poly.entity_id
_entity_poly.type
_entity_poly.pdbx_seq_one_letter_code
_entity_poly.pdbx_strand_id
1 'polypeptide(L)'
;FDLGVMTNGGLRTALPAGNITLGNIFELMPFENELVVLDAPGPVVQQLFAYAARIGMPIAGAVYTVGPDKAPQAISIGGRPFDPVRTYSIAVSDYLAGGGDNLTFLKDARLSHTGLLLRTVIVNHIKALTAAGQPVTAQVEGRVK
;
A
#
# COMPACT_ATOMS: atom_id res chain seq x y z
N PHE A 1 9.76 -3.29 4.81
CA PHE A 1 9.35 -1.94 4.41
C PHE A 1 8.58 -1.32 5.55
N ASP A 2 8.67 0.00 5.74
CA ASP A 2 7.92 0.71 6.78
C ASP A 2 6.44 0.87 6.37
N LEU A 3 6.20 1.15 5.08
CA LEU A 3 4.87 1.39 4.52
C LEU A 3 4.60 0.52 3.30
N GLY A 4 3.34 0.17 3.07
CA GLY A 4 2.86 -0.45 1.84
C GLY A 4 1.68 0.35 1.26
N VAL A 5 1.77 0.74 -0.01
CA VAL A 5 0.82 1.63 -0.66
C VAL A 5 0.16 0.94 -1.87
N MET A 6 -1.17 0.91 -1.85
CA MET A 6 -2.01 0.61 -3.00
C MET A 6 -3.14 1.65 -3.02
N THR A 7 -3.54 2.12 -4.20
CA THR A 7 -4.71 3.01 -4.32
C THR A 7 -6.00 2.21 -4.29
N ASN A 8 -7.10 2.87 -3.92
CA ASN A 8 -8.44 2.25 -3.90
C ASN A 8 -8.85 1.68 -5.28
N GLY A 9 -8.29 2.20 -6.38
CA GLY A 9 -8.53 1.71 -7.74
C GLY A 9 -7.55 0.65 -8.24
N GLY A 10 -6.46 0.40 -7.50
CA GLY A 10 -5.42 -0.57 -7.85
C GLY A 10 -5.84 -2.03 -7.63
N LEU A 11 -6.86 -2.26 -6.80
CA LEU A 11 -7.54 -3.55 -6.62
C LEU A 11 -8.96 -3.43 -7.19
N ARG A 12 -9.33 -4.31 -8.12
CA ARG A 12 -10.49 -4.10 -9.00
C ARG A 12 -11.77 -4.82 -8.55
N THR A 13 -11.65 -5.89 -7.78
CA THR A 13 -12.79 -6.66 -7.28
C THR A 13 -12.51 -7.23 -5.90
N ALA A 14 -13.56 -7.61 -5.17
CA ALA A 14 -13.39 -8.37 -3.94
C ALA A 14 -12.98 -9.82 -4.25
N LEU A 15 -12.24 -10.45 -3.34
CA LEU A 15 -12.03 -11.89 -3.39
C LEU A 15 -13.26 -12.61 -2.84
N PRO A 16 -13.67 -13.74 -3.45
CA PRO A 16 -14.77 -14.54 -2.94
C PRO A 16 -14.39 -15.19 -1.60
N ALA A 17 -15.38 -15.44 -0.75
CA ALA A 17 -15.20 -16.31 0.40
C ALA A 17 -14.96 -17.76 -0.05
N GLY A 18 -14.13 -18.50 0.71
CA GLY A 18 -13.78 -19.88 0.40
C GLY A 18 -12.54 -19.98 -0.49
N ASN A 19 -12.58 -20.89 -1.47
CA ASN A 19 -11.41 -21.20 -2.29
C ASN A 19 -11.03 -20.02 -3.20
N ILE A 20 -9.82 -19.52 -3.04
CA ILE A 20 -9.24 -18.50 -3.91
C ILE A 20 -8.52 -19.18 -5.08
N THR A 21 -8.96 -18.90 -6.29
CA THR A 21 -8.34 -19.42 -7.52
C THR A 21 -7.33 -18.42 -8.10
N LEU A 22 -6.48 -18.90 -9.01
CA LEU A 22 -5.58 -18.01 -9.75
C LEU A 22 -6.37 -16.97 -10.57
N GLY A 23 -7.50 -17.37 -11.18
CA GLY A 23 -8.39 -16.46 -11.91
C GLY A 23 -8.86 -15.29 -11.04
N ASN A 24 -9.21 -15.54 -9.77
CA ASN A 24 -9.62 -14.47 -8.86
C ASN A 24 -8.51 -13.44 -8.62
N ILE A 25 -7.24 -13.87 -8.60
CA ILE A 25 -6.11 -12.94 -8.43
C ILE A 25 -5.87 -12.10 -9.70
N PHE A 26 -6.08 -12.68 -10.88
CA PHE A 26 -6.02 -11.95 -12.15
C PHE A 26 -7.15 -10.92 -12.27
N GLU A 27 -8.35 -11.23 -11.78
CA GLU A 27 -9.46 -10.28 -11.71
C GLU A 27 -9.21 -9.18 -10.67
N LEU A 28 -8.70 -9.54 -9.50
CA LEU A 28 -8.37 -8.61 -8.40
C LEU A 28 -7.32 -7.58 -8.83
N MET A 29 -6.20 -8.04 -9.39
CA MET A 29 -5.13 -7.18 -9.89
C MET A 29 -4.75 -7.59 -11.32
N PRO A 30 -5.37 -6.97 -12.33
CA PRO A 30 -5.15 -7.30 -13.74
C PRO A 30 -3.86 -6.68 -14.31
N PHE A 31 -3.23 -5.74 -13.61
CA PHE A 31 -2.06 -5.00 -14.08
C PHE A 31 -0.75 -5.79 -14.00
N GLU A 32 0.18 -5.48 -14.90
CA GLU A 32 1.56 -6.02 -14.92
C GLU A 32 2.54 -5.08 -14.20
N ASN A 33 2.09 -4.47 -13.11
CA ASN A 33 2.91 -3.56 -12.33
C ASN A 33 4.01 -4.30 -11.58
N GLU A 34 5.21 -3.75 -11.61
CA GLU A 34 6.32 -4.17 -10.75
C GLU A 34 6.10 -3.66 -9.32
N LEU A 35 6.46 -4.46 -8.32
CA LEU A 35 6.70 -3.99 -6.97
C LEU A 35 8.04 -3.25 -6.95
N VAL A 36 8.03 -2.01 -6.49
CA VAL A 36 9.24 -1.21 -6.30
C VAL A 36 9.29 -0.70 -4.86
N VAL A 37 10.48 -0.24 -4.47
CA VAL A 37 10.73 0.30 -3.13
C VAL A 37 11.23 1.72 -3.27
N LEU A 38 10.56 2.65 -2.59
CA LEU A 38 10.98 4.04 -2.51
C LEU A 38 11.63 4.33 -1.15
N ASP A 39 12.77 5.01 -1.17
CA ASP A 39 13.30 5.71 -0.01
C ASP A 39 12.68 7.12 0.03
N ALA A 40 11.61 7.30 0.79
CA ALA A 40 10.82 8.51 0.83
C ALA A 40 11.19 9.39 2.05
N PRO A 41 11.71 10.62 1.83
CA PRO A 41 11.93 11.57 2.91
C PRO A 41 10.62 11.95 3.61
N GLY A 42 10.69 12.36 4.88
CA GLY A 42 9.53 12.75 5.67
C GLY A 42 8.58 13.75 4.96
N PRO A 43 9.04 14.80 4.25
CA PRO A 43 8.15 15.67 3.49
C PRO A 43 7.34 14.95 2.39
N VAL A 44 7.90 13.94 1.73
CA VAL A 44 7.19 13.12 0.74
C VAL A 44 6.14 12.25 1.44
N VAL A 45 6.49 11.66 2.58
CA VAL A 45 5.56 10.88 3.41
C VAL A 45 4.42 11.74 3.95
N GLN A 46 4.69 12.98 4.34
CA GLN A 46 3.66 13.96 4.74
C GLN A 46 2.68 14.22 3.58
N GLN A 47 3.17 14.39 2.36
CA GLN A 47 2.32 14.56 1.17
C GLN A 47 1.50 13.30 0.88
N LEU A 48 2.07 12.12 1.07
CA LEU A 48 1.36 10.84 0.96
C LEU A 48 0.17 10.77 1.93
N PHE A 49 0.36 11.12 3.21
CA PHE A 49 -0.74 11.13 4.18
C PHE A 49 -1.75 12.25 3.91
N ALA A 50 -1.31 13.41 3.42
CA ALA A 50 -2.22 14.49 3.01
C ALA A 50 -3.12 14.06 1.85
N TYR A 51 -2.56 13.35 0.87
CA TYR A 51 -3.34 12.73 -0.20
C TYR A 51 -4.27 11.65 0.36
N ALA A 52 -3.75 10.73 1.18
CA ALA A 52 -4.50 9.60 1.72
C ALA A 52 -5.73 10.03 2.52
N ALA A 53 -5.58 11.04 3.38
CA ALA A 53 -6.68 11.57 4.19
C ALA A 53 -7.83 12.16 3.37
N ARG A 54 -7.53 12.78 2.22
CA ARG A 54 -8.56 13.35 1.34
C ARG A 54 -9.48 12.31 0.73
N ILE A 55 -8.98 11.09 0.54
CA ILE A 55 -9.69 10.01 -0.14
C ILE A 55 -9.94 8.78 0.76
N GLY A 56 -9.59 8.87 2.05
CA GLY A 56 -9.72 7.77 3.01
C GLY A 56 -8.89 6.54 2.64
N MET A 57 -7.70 6.71 2.06
CA MET A 57 -6.86 5.59 1.59
C MET A 57 -6.11 4.94 2.75
N PRO A 58 -6.27 3.61 2.97
CA PRO A 58 -5.47 2.90 3.96
C PRO A 58 -4.03 2.71 3.47
N ILE A 59 -3.06 2.83 4.38
CA ILE A 59 -1.64 2.57 4.11
C ILE A 59 -1.18 1.46 5.06
N ALA A 60 -0.63 0.38 4.52
CA ALA A 60 -0.12 -0.72 5.34
C ALA A 60 1.07 -0.24 6.20
N GLY A 61 1.14 -0.70 7.45
CA GLY A 61 2.17 -0.28 8.40
C GLY A 61 1.89 1.04 9.11
N ALA A 62 0.78 1.72 8.80
CA ALA A 62 0.40 2.98 9.42
C ALA A 62 -1.05 3.04 9.92
N VAL A 63 -1.27 3.91 10.89
CA VAL A 63 -2.58 4.34 11.38
C VAL A 63 -2.60 5.86 11.41
N TYR A 64 -3.70 6.46 10.95
CA TYR A 64 -3.89 7.92 11.05
C TYR A 64 -5.39 8.26 11.17
N THR A 65 -5.66 9.47 11.64
CA THR A 65 -7.00 10.04 11.76
C THR A 65 -7.22 11.09 10.68
N VAL A 66 -8.42 11.14 10.08
CA VAL A 66 -8.82 12.19 9.16
C VAL A 66 -9.51 13.30 9.95
N GLY A 67 -8.89 14.48 9.97
CA GLY A 67 -9.46 15.67 10.58
C GLY A 67 -10.69 16.19 9.83
N PRO A 68 -11.49 17.10 10.43
CA PRO A 68 -12.66 17.69 9.78
C PRO A 68 -12.35 18.44 8.47
N ASP A 69 -11.12 18.95 8.35
CA ASP A 69 -10.56 19.63 7.17
C ASP A 69 -9.98 18.65 6.14
N LYS A 70 -10.14 17.34 6.34
CA LYS A 70 -9.51 16.26 5.58
C LYS A 70 -7.98 16.24 5.67
N ALA A 71 -7.39 16.89 6.67
CA ALA A 71 -5.96 16.77 6.95
C ALA A 71 -5.67 15.51 7.77
N PRO A 72 -4.51 14.85 7.56
CA PRO A 72 -4.10 13.72 8.39
C PRO A 72 -3.67 14.21 9.77
N GLN A 73 -4.10 13.50 10.81
CA GLN A 73 -3.77 13.73 12.21
C GLN A 73 -3.30 12.43 12.86
N ALA A 74 -2.57 12.53 13.97
CA ALA A 74 -2.13 11.39 14.78
C ALA A 74 -1.48 10.25 13.96
N ILE A 75 -0.67 10.62 12.96
CA ILE A 75 0.00 9.65 12.08
C ILE A 75 0.98 8.81 12.92
N SER A 76 0.80 7.49 12.87
CA SER A 76 1.67 6.50 13.49
C SER A 76 2.14 5.51 12.43
N ILE A 77 3.45 5.25 12.38
CA ILE A 77 4.09 4.31 11.45
C ILE A 77 4.84 3.28 12.28
N GLY A 78 4.53 2.00 12.09
CA GLY A 78 5.11 0.92 12.90
C GLY A 78 4.84 1.06 14.40
N GLY A 79 3.71 1.68 14.76
CA GLY A 79 3.33 1.95 16.16
C GLY A 79 4.05 3.14 16.81
N ARG A 80 4.87 3.89 16.07
CA ARG A 80 5.56 5.09 16.57
C ARG A 80 5.01 6.35 15.89
N PRO A 81 4.93 7.49 16.59
CA PRO A 81 4.56 8.76 15.96
C PRO A 81 5.42 9.05 14.73
N PHE A 82 4.80 9.59 13.69
CA PHE A 82 5.50 10.01 12.48
C PHE A 82 6.60 11.05 12.82
N ASP A 83 7.82 10.74 12.38
CA ASP A 83 8.98 11.63 12.44
C ASP A 83 9.19 12.28 11.05
N PRO A 84 9.06 13.62 10.93
CA PRO A 84 9.15 14.34 9.66
C PRO A 84 10.59 14.49 9.13
N VAL A 85 11.62 14.17 9.91
CA VAL A 85 13.02 14.23 9.44
C VAL A 85 13.55 12.87 9.00
N ARG A 86 12.84 11.79 9.32
CA ARG A 86 13.22 10.41 8.95
C ARG A 86 12.89 10.10 7.48
N THR A 87 13.70 9.25 6.86
CA THR A 87 13.39 8.59 5.59
C THR A 87 12.70 7.25 5.84
N TYR A 88 11.65 6.95 5.08
CA TYR A 88 10.83 5.74 5.20
C TYR A 88 10.91 4.91 3.94
N SER A 89 10.93 3.58 4.09
CA SER A 89 10.86 2.64 2.98
C SER A 89 9.41 2.34 2.62
N ILE A 90 9.02 2.64 1.37
CA ILE A 90 7.65 2.42 0.86
C ILE A 90 7.66 1.34 -0.21
N ALA A 91 6.95 0.24 0.04
CA ALA A 91 6.61 -0.74 -0.98
C ALA A 91 5.38 -0.27 -1.77
N VAL A 92 5.51 -0.13 -3.09
CA VAL A 92 4.50 0.47 -3.97
C VAL A 92 4.63 -0.09 -5.39
N SER A 93 3.64 0.11 -6.26
CA SER A 93 3.82 -0.20 -7.69
C SER A 93 4.70 0.82 -8.41
N ASP A 94 5.41 0.38 -9.44
CA ASP A 94 6.08 1.22 -10.42
C ASP A 94 5.18 2.30 -11.05
N TYR A 95 3.92 1.97 -11.37
CA TYR A 95 2.92 2.92 -11.87
C TYR A 95 2.68 4.08 -10.90
N LEU A 96 2.49 3.79 -9.61
CA LEU A 96 2.23 4.81 -8.59
C LEU A 96 3.52 5.57 -8.25
N ALA A 97 4.66 4.89 -8.21
CA ALA A 97 5.97 5.52 -8.05
C ALA A 97 6.26 6.51 -9.19
N GLY A 98 5.85 6.18 -10.41
CA GLY A 98 5.86 7.04 -11.59
C GLY A 98 4.81 8.17 -11.57
N GLY A 99 4.11 8.37 -10.46
CA GLY A 99 3.11 9.43 -10.27
C GLY A 99 1.73 9.15 -10.81
N GLY A 100 1.40 7.88 -11.08
CA GLY A 100 0.04 7.43 -11.34
C GLY A 100 -0.93 7.86 -10.24
N ASP A 101 -2.22 7.96 -10.57
CA ASP A 101 -3.30 8.36 -9.66
C ASP A 101 -3.06 9.71 -8.94
N ASN A 102 -2.30 10.61 -9.58
CA ASN A 102 -1.88 11.92 -9.08
C ASN A 102 -0.91 11.87 -7.88
N LEU A 103 -0.21 10.75 -7.66
CA LEU A 103 0.87 10.64 -6.67
C LEU A 103 2.20 11.20 -7.20
N THR A 104 2.16 12.33 -7.93
CA THR A 104 3.31 12.90 -8.64
C THR A 104 4.49 13.24 -7.71
N PHE A 105 4.21 13.49 -6.43
CA PHE A 105 5.21 13.74 -5.38
C PHE A 105 6.08 12.53 -5.04
N LEU A 106 5.76 11.32 -5.52
CA LEU A 106 6.60 10.13 -5.36
C LEU A 106 7.74 10.06 -6.38
N LYS A 107 7.64 10.79 -7.50
CA LYS A 107 8.56 10.67 -8.65
C LYS A 107 10.02 10.97 -8.30
N ASP A 108 10.24 11.88 -7.37
CA ASP A 108 11.58 12.35 -7.00
C ASP A 108 12.21 11.50 -5.87
N ALA A 109 11.45 10.56 -5.28
CA ALA A 109 11.98 9.65 -4.29
C ALA A 109 12.94 8.64 -4.95
N ARG A 110 14.02 8.28 -4.25
CA ARG A 110 14.96 7.29 -4.75
C ARG A 110 14.25 5.94 -4.85
N LEU A 111 14.24 5.36 -6.05
CA LEU A 111 13.57 4.10 -6.37
C LEU A 111 14.56 2.95 -6.50
N SER A 112 14.17 1.79 -6.00
CA SER A 112 14.82 0.50 -6.25
C SER A 112 13.82 -0.49 -6.86
N HIS A 113 14.18 -1.04 -8.02
CA HIS A 113 13.42 -2.11 -8.68
C HIS A 113 13.64 -3.44 -7.97
N THR A 114 12.58 -4.23 -7.78
CA THR A 114 12.70 -5.58 -7.20
C THR A 114 12.68 -6.67 -8.26
N GLY A 115 12.26 -6.37 -9.50
CA GLY A 115 12.04 -7.32 -10.58
C GLY A 115 10.85 -8.26 -10.34
N LEU A 116 9.97 -7.94 -9.39
CA LEU A 116 8.85 -8.80 -9.00
C LEU A 116 7.54 -8.16 -9.44
N LEU A 117 6.72 -8.91 -10.17
CA LEU A 117 5.36 -8.48 -10.45
C LEU A 117 4.51 -8.55 -9.18
N LEU A 118 3.78 -7.48 -8.87
CA LEU A 118 2.91 -7.42 -7.70
C LEU A 118 1.91 -8.58 -7.67
N ARG A 119 1.33 -8.94 -8.82
CA ARG A 119 0.41 -10.08 -8.93
C ARG A 119 1.06 -11.38 -8.50
N THR A 120 2.29 -11.62 -8.93
CA THR A 120 3.07 -12.81 -8.56
C THR A 120 3.38 -12.81 -7.05
N VAL A 121 3.66 -11.65 -6.47
CA VAL A 121 3.84 -11.50 -5.01
C VAL A 121 2.56 -11.91 -4.25
N ILE A 122 1.39 -11.44 -4.68
CA ILE A 122 0.10 -11.82 -4.07
C ILE A 122 -0.14 -13.33 -4.20
N VAL A 123 0.03 -13.90 -5.39
CA VAL A 123 -0.14 -15.35 -5.63
C VAL A 123 0.76 -16.16 -4.72
N ASN A 124 2.04 -15.79 -4.62
CA ASN A 124 3.02 -16.51 -3.81
C ASN A 124 2.71 -16.42 -2.32
N HIS A 125 2.26 -15.25 -1.85
CA HIS A 125 1.85 -15.08 -0.45
C HIS A 125 0.66 -15.98 -0.09
N ILE A 126 -0.37 -16.01 -0.94
CA ILE A 126 -1.54 -16.87 -0.71
C ILE A 126 -1.16 -18.35 -0.76
N LYS A 127 -0.32 -18.76 -1.73
CA LYS A 127 0.21 -20.13 -1.78
C LYS A 127 0.98 -20.52 -0.53
N ALA A 128 1.80 -19.60 0.00
CA ALA A 128 2.56 -19.85 1.22
C ALA A 128 1.65 -20.04 2.45
N LEU A 129 0.61 -19.21 2.60
CA LEU A 129 -0.41 -19.37 3.64
C LEU A 129 -1.11 -20.73 3.53
N THR A 130 -1.57 -21.10 2.32
CA THR A 130 -2.22 -22.39 2.07
C THR A 130 -1.30 -23.57 2.40
N ALA A 131 -0.03 -23.52 2.00
CA ALA A 131 0.95 -24.55 2.30
C ALA A 131 1.21 -24.69 3.82
N ALA A 132 1.08 -23.59 4.57
CA ALA A 132 1.16 -23.58 6.03
C ALA A 132 -0.16 -23.96 6.72
N GLY A 133 -1.22 -24.30 5.98
CA GLY A 133 -2.55 -24.58 6.53
C GLY A 133 -3.24 -23.34 7.11
N GLN A 134 -2.77 -22.15 6.77
CA GLN A 134 -3.33 -20.88 7.23
C GLN A 134 -4.31 -20.32 6.19
N PRO A 135 -5.54 -19.97 6.57
CA PRO A 135 -6.47 -19.34 5.65
C PRO A 135 -6.06 -17.87 5.38
N VAL A 136 -6.46 -17.36 4.21
CA VAL A 136 -6.46 -15.92 3.97
C VAL A 136 -7.61 -15.31 4.76
N THR A 137 -7.33 -14.38 5.67
CA THR A 137 -8.32 -13.73 6.53
C THR A 137 -8.53 -12.28 6.13
N ALA A 138 -9.78 -11.80 6.22
CA ALA A 138 -10.13 -10.39 6.04
C ALA A 138 -10.59 -9.80 7.38
N GLN A 139 -9.96 -8.70 7.82
CA GLN A 139 -10.35 -7.96 9.02
C GLN A 139 -10.25 -6.46 8.78
N VAL A 140 -11.16 -5.68 9.35
CA VAL A 140 -11.06 -4.22 9.35
C VAL A 140 -10.06 -3.82 10.43
N GLU A 141 -8.87 -3.40 10.01
CA GLU A 141 -7.77 -3.08 10.93
C GLU A 141 -7.83 -1.66 11.51
N GLY A 142 -8.77 -0.80 11.08
CA GLY A 142 -8.90 0.56 11.61
C GLY A 142 -7.70 1.46 11.31
N ARG A 143 -7.04 1.25 10.15
CA ARG A 143 -5.87 2.05 9.71
C ARG A 143 -6.20 3.51 9.41
N VAL A 144 -7.45 3.81 9.08
CA VAL A 144 -7.97 5.17 8.88
C VAL A 144 -9.10 5.37 9.89
N LYS A 145 -9.01 6.44 10.68
CA LYS A 145 -9.98 6.80 11.73
C LYS A 145 -10.66 8.12 11.43
#